data_AF-A0A2M8DKT6-F1
#
_entry.id   AF-A0A2M8DKT6-F1
#
_cell.length_a   1.000
_cell.length_b   1.000
_cell.length_c   1.000
_cell.angle_alpha   90.00
_cell.angle_beta   90.00
_cell.angle_gamma   90.00
#
_symmetry.space_group_name_H-M   'P 1'
#
loop_
_entity.id
_entity.type
_entity.pdbx_description
1 polymer ?
#
loop_
_entity_poly.entity_id
_entity_poly.type
_entity_poly.pdbx_seq_one_letter_code
_entity_poly.pdbx_strand_id
1 'polypeptide(L)'
;APPPPLPPPPLPKPEPKPQVVHPAPKGPDHALVEKKVEEKSLADIRERLAARRAEAQREEEKSQRQEAARQRQQKAARQQAAEATRLERERQQLADTISRIKAEEQTRVAEARAGAEREQRVAAIRAAAASQAVVVAEGHRSTYQEGVGRAIKSNFTLPPNVPKESKLVTKMRVRVDLAGELLDVVLESPSGNQYFDDAVERAVKKSTPLQPPPDDLSLLDAFDGSAVTLYFEFRSDEL
;
A
#
# COMPACT_ATOMS: atom_id res chain seq x y z
N ALA A 1 76.60 34.66 -61.11
CA ALA A 1 78.05 34.96 -61.04
C ALA A 1 78.45 35.16 -59.58
N PRO A 2 79.28 34.28 -59.01
CA PRO A 2 80.10 34.60 -57.84
C PRO A 2 81.54 34.99 -58.26
N PRO A 3 82.18 35.95 -57.57
CA PRO A 3 83.53 36.42 -57.89
C PRO A 3 84.65 35.44 -57.48
N PRO A 4 85.84 35.54 -58.13
CA PRO A 4 86.98 34.61 -57.99
C PRO A 4 87.98 35.01 -56.88
N PRO A 5 89.04 34.20 -56.61
CA PRO A 5 89.71 34.09 -55.30
C PRO A 5 91.02 34.90 -55.19
N LEU A 6 91.55 34.98 -53.96
CA LEU A 6 92.85 35.54 -53.59
C LEU A 6 93.52 34.68 -52.46
N PRO A 7 94.86 34.75 -52.27
CA PRO A 7 95.79 33.60 -52.32
C PRO A 7 96.45 33.22 -50.95
N PRO A 8 97.31 32.16 -50.89
CA PRO A 8 97.60 31.41 -49.65
C PRO A 8 98.88 31.87 -48.91
N PRO A 9 99.05 31.53 -47.62
CA PRO A 9 100.33 31.61 -46.91
C PRO A 9 101.11 30.26 -46.89
N PRO A 10 102.42 30.29 -46.61
CA PRO A 10 103.41 29.43 -47.27
C PRO A 10 103.92 28.21 -46.48
N LEU A 11 104.44 27.23 -47.22
CA LEU A 11 105.43 26.21 -46.81
C LEU A 11 106.63 26.33 -47.80
N PRO A 12 107.84 25.74 -47.63
CA PRO A 12 108.48 24.97 -46.54
C PRO A 12 109.97 25.35 -46.29
N LYS A 13 110.70 24.65 -45.39
CA LYS A 13 112.12 24.20 -45.58
C LYS A 13 112.54 23.13 -44.54
N PRO A 14 113.62 22.34 -44.78
CA PRO A 14 113.62 20.88 -44.64
C PRO A 14 114.65 20.33 -43.61
N GLU A 15 114.58 19.01 -43.41
CA GLU A 15 115.43 18.03 -42.68
C GLU A 15 116.85 18.43 -42.18
N PRO A 16 117.32 17.76 -41.10
CA PRO A 16 118.14 16.57 -41.32
C PRO A 16 117.77 15.38 -40.43
N LYS A 17 117.75 14.17 -41.02
CA LYS A 17 118.01 12.90 -40.28
C LYS A 17 119.41 12.96 -39.67
N PRO A 18 119.61 12.42 -38.46
CA PRO A 18 120.35 11.14 -38.35
C PRO A 18 119.72 10.17 -37.33
N GLN A 19 119.52 8.91 -37.72
CA GLN A 19 120.41 7.79 -37.38
C GLN A 19 120.47 7.44 -35.90
N VAL A 20 119.76 6.34 -35.60
CA VAL A 20 120.17 5.20 -34.76
C VAL A 20 121.56 5.33 -34.16
N VAL A 21 121.63 5.51 -32.83
CA VAL A 21 122.70 4.95 -32.01
C VAL A 21 122.11 4.52 -30.66
N HIS A 22 122.57 3.37 -30.20
CA HIS A 22 122.01 2.51 -29.17
C HIS A 22 121.70 3.18 -27.81
N PRO A 23 120.65 2.76 -27.08
CA PRO A 23 120.59 2.96 -25.64
C PRO A 23 121.33 1.81 -24.94
N ALA A 24 122.52 2.10 -24.41
CA ALA A 24 123.06 1.38 -23.26
C ALA A 24 122.61 2.11 -21.98
N PRO A 25 122.50 1.39 -20.86
CA PRO A 25 121.33 1.43 -19.99
C PRO A 25 121.40 2.56 -18.96
N LYS A 26 120.28 3.26 -18.75
CA LYS A 26 120.07 4.04 -17.53
C LYS A 26 119.37 3.17 -16.51
N GLY A 27 119.89 3.25 -15.28
CA GLY A 27 119.62 2.36 -14.17
C GLY A 27 118.14 2.23 -13.77
N PRO A 28 117.87 1.27 -12.88
CA PRO A 28 116.52 0.95 -12.43
C PRO A 28 116.00 2.13 -11.61
N ASP A 29 114.78 2.61 -11.89
CA ASP A 29 113.82 3.14 -10.88
C ASP A 29 112.54 3.80 -11.46
N HIS A 30 112.36 3.96 -12.78
CA HIS A 30 111.16 4.66 -13.33
C HIS A 30 110.07 3.78 -14.00
N ALA A 31 110.33 2.51 -14.33
CA ALA A 31 109.34 1.63 -14.99
C ALA A 31 108.23 1.06 -14.08
N LEU A 32 108.40 1.15 -12.75
CA LEU A 32 107.41 0.70 -11.77
C LEU A 32 106.32 1.75 -11.50
N VAL A 33 106.54 3.01 -11.88
CA VAL A 33 105.63 4.12 -11.61
C VAL A 33 104.53 4.21 -12.68
N GLU A 34 104.86 4.12 -13.97
CA GLU A 34 103.86 4.22 -15.06
C GLU A 34 102.89 3.02 -15.10
N LYS A 35 103.39 1.78 -14.94
CA LYS A 35 102.54 0.57 -14.90
C LYS A 35 101.59 0.55 -13.70
N LYS A 36 101.98 1.18 -12.59
CA LYS A 36 101.17 1.29 -11.37
C LYS A 36 100.19 2.46 -11.40
N VAL A 37 100.42 3.46 -12.26
CA VAL A 37 99.48 4.55 -12.55
C VAL A 37 98.38 4.09 -13.51
N GLU A 38 98.70 3.29 -14.53
CA GLU A 38 97.70 2.70 -15.44
C GLU A 38 96.81 1.63 -14.77
N GLU A 39 97.39 0.76 -13.93
CA GLU A 39 96.62 -0.25 -13.19
C GLU A 39 95.65 0.37 -12.16
N LYS A 40 96.08 1.45 -11.49
CA LYS A 40 95.20 2.24 -10.60
C LYS A 40 94.11 2.99 -11.36
N SER A 41 94.41 3.52 -12.54
CA SER A 41 93.44 4.21 -13.39
C SER A 41 92.36 3.24 -13.93
N LEU A 42 92.76 2.02 -14.33
CA LEU A 42 91.82 0.99 -14.78
C LEU A 42 90.95 0.45 -13.65
N ALA A 43 91.48 0.37 -12.43
CA ALA A 43 90.73 -0.02 -11.24
C ALA A 43 89.68 1.04 -10.84
N ASP A 44 90.04 2.33 -10.84
CA ASP A 44 89.12 3.45 -10.55
C ASP A 44 87.98 3.52 -11.59
N ILE A 45 88.29 3.32 -12.87
CA ILE A 45 87.28 3.28 -13.94
C ILE A 45 86.30 2.11 -13.74
N ARG A 46 86.80 0.92 -13.37
CA ARG A 46 85.96 -0.26 -13.09
C ARG A 46 85.08 -0.06 -11.85
N GLU A 47 85.63 0.55 -10.79
CA GLU A 47 84.88 0.85 -9.57
C GLU A 47 83.79 1.90 -9.81
N ARG A 48 84.09 2.98 -10.56
CA ARG A 48 83.09 3.98 -10.97
C ARG A 48 82.00 3.38 -11.87
N LEU A 49 82.34 2.49 -12.80
CA LEU A 49 81.37 1.80 -13.66
C LEU A 49 80.47 0.84 -12.84
N ALA A 50 81.03 0.14 -11.86
CA ALA A 50 80.28 -0.73 -10.96
C ALA A 50 79.36 0.09 -10.03
N ALA A 51 79.85 1.19 -9.46
CA ALA A 51 79.07 2.11 -8.64
C ALA A 51 77.90 2.73 -9.44
N ARG A 52 78.16 3.19 -10.67
CA ARG A 52 77.14 3.78 -11.55
C ARG A 52 76.10 2.76 -12.01
N ARG A 53 76.48 1.49 -12.21
CA ARG A 53 75.53 0.39 -12.49
C ARG A 53 74.69 0.03 -11.26
N ALA A 54 75.29 -0.03 -10.08
CA ALA A 54 74.57 -0.29 -8.83
C ALA A 54 73.60 0.85 -8.48
N GLU A 55 73.98 2.10 -8.73
CA GLU A 55 73.12 3.27 -8.56
C GLU A 55 71.96 3.26 -9.56
N ALA A 56 72.24 2.98 -10.85
CA ALA A 56 71.20 2.84 -11.87
C ALA A 56 70.19 1.71 -11.53
N GLN A 57 70.66 0.55 -11.05
CA GLN A 57 69.77 -0.54 -10.63
C GLN A 57 68.92 -0.16 -9.40
N ARG A 58 69.48 0.57 -8.43
CA ARG A 58 68.73 1.04 -7.26
C ARG A 58 67.68 2.09 -7.62
N GLU A 59 68.00 2.98 -8.56
CA GLU A 59 67.07 4.00 -9.05
C GLU A 59 65.92 3.36 -9.86
N GLU A 60 66.23 2.39 -10.71
CA GLU A 60 65.23 1.62 -11.46
C GLU A 60 64.33 0.80 -10.52
N GLU A 61 64.89 0.11 -9.52
CA GLU A 61 64.10 -0.64 -8.52
C GLU A 61 63.22 0.29 -7.68
N LYS A 62 63.72 1.47 -7.28
CA LYS A 62 62.93 2.47 -6.54
C LYS A 62 61.80 3.03 -7.40
N SER A 63 62.05 3.30 -8.68
CA SER A 63 61.04 3.74 -9.65
C SER A 63 59.97 2.66 -9.86
N GLN A 64 60.37 1.40 -10.10
CA GLN A 64 59.45 0.27 -10.25
C GLN A 64 58.62 0.03 -8.98
N ARG A 65 59.24 0.10 -7.79
CA ARG A 65 58.52 -0.01 -6.51
C ARG A 65 57.54 1.14 -6.31
N GLN A 66 57.92 2.38 -6.67
CA GLN A 66 57.05 3.55 -6.55
C GLN A 66 55.87 3.47 -7.53
N GLU A 67 56.10 3.03 -8.76
CA GLU A 67 55.05 2.84 -9.76
C GLU A 67 54.10 1.71 -9.37
N ALA A 68 54.63 0.56 -8.92
CA ALA A 68 53.82 -0.54 -8.41
C ALA A 68 52.98 -0.12 -7.18
N ALA A 69 53.54 0.70 -6.27
CA ALA A 69 52.80 1.24 -5.14
C ALA A 69 51.68 2.20 -5.58
N ARG A 70 51.95 3.10 -6.54
CA ARG A 70 50.94 4.00 -7.12
C ARG A 70 49.82 3.24 -7.84
N GLN A 71 50.16 2.23 -8.65
CA GLN A 71 49.18 1.39 -9.32
C GLN A 71 48.31 0.60 -8.33
N ARG A 72 48.92 0.05 -7.25
CA ARG A 72 48.18 -0.64 -6.18
C ARG A 72 47.23 0.32 -5.45
N GLN A 73 47.68 1.53 -5.11
CA GLN A 73 46.85 2.55 -4.47
C GLN A 73 45.71 3.00 -5.39
N GLN A 74 45.98 3.25 -6.67
CA GLN A 74 44.95 3.66 -7.64
C GLN A 74 43.91 2.55 -7.85
N LYS A 75 44.34 1.28 -7.93
CA LYS A 75 43.42 0.14 -8.06
C LYS A 75 42.56 -0.02 -6.80
N ALA A 76 43.15 0.09 -5.61
CA ALA A 76 42.42 0.03 -4.34
C ALA A 76 41.40 1.18 -4.21
N ALA A 77 41.80 2.42 -4.53
CA ALA A 77 40.91 3.58 -4.52
C ALA A 77 39.76 3.43 -5.52
N ARG A 78 40.05 2.92 -6.73
CA ARG A 78 39.02 2.66 -7.75
C ARG A 78 38.05 1.55 -7.33
N GLN A 79 38.53 0.51 -6.67
CA GLN A 79 37.69 -0.56 -6.12
C GLN A 79 36.78 -0.04 -5.00
N GLN A 80 37.32 0.74 -4.06
CA GLN A 80 36.54 1.35 -2.98
C GLN A 80 35.49 2.33 -3.51
N ALA A 81 35.84 3.17 -4.49
CA ALA A 81 34.88 4.08 -5.11
C ALA A 81 33.76 3.33 -5.87
N ALA A 82 34.10 2.25 -6.57
CA ALA A 82 33.13 1.41 -7.25
C ALA A 82 32.19 0.68 -6.26
N GLU A 83 32.73 0.17 -5.15
CA GLU A 83 31.95 -0.49 -4.11
C GLU A 83 31.03 0.49 -3.37
N ALA A 84 31.53 1.68 -3.01
CA ALA A 84 30.73 2.73 -2.39
C ALA A 84 29.57 3.17 -3.31
N THR A 85 29.84 3.36 -4.61
CA THR A 85 28.81 3.69 -5.60
C THR A 85 27.77 2.56 -5.73
N ARG A 86 28.22 1.31 -5.69
CA ARG A 86 27.33 0.14 -5.76
C ARG A 86 26.44 0.05 -4.52
N LEU A 87 27.00 0.23 -3.33
CA LEU A 87 26.25 0.23 -2.08
C LEU A 87 25.24 1.36 -2.02
N GLU A 88 25.61 2.56 -2.48
CA GLU A 88 24.69 3.70 -2.50
C GLU A 88 23.51 3.49 -3.47
N ARG A 89 23.78 2.94 -4.66
CA ARG A 89 22.71 2.55 -5.59
C ARG A 89 21.79 1.49 -4.99
N GLU A 90 22.34 0.46 -4.34
CA GLU A 90 21.56 -0.59 -3.71
C GLU A 90 20.68 -0.01 -2.57
N ARG A 91 21.23 0.88 -1.75
CA ARG A 91 20.46 1.59 -0.71
C ARG A 91 19.34 2.46 -1.29
N GLN A 92 19.60 3.17 -2.39
CA GLN A 92 18.57 3.94 -3.08
C GLN A 92 17.47 3.05 -3.66
N GLN A 93 17.83 1.92 -4.28
CA GLN A 93 16.86 0.96 -4.82
C GLN A 93 16.00 0.32 -3.73
N LEU A 94 16.60 -0.03 -2.58
CA LEU A 94 15.85 -0.54 -1.43
C LEU A 94 14.91 0.54 -0.88
N ALA A 95 15.37 1.79 -0.74
CA ALA A 95 14.54 2.89 -0.25
C ALA A 95 13.35 3.19 -1.18
N ASP A 96 13.56 3.18 -2.49
CA ASP A 96 12.51 3.32 -3.50
C ASP A 96 11.50 2.17 -3.42
N THR A 97 11.99 0.93 -3.37
CA THR A 97 11.14 -0.27 -3.26
C THR A 97 10.29 -0.25 -1.99
N ILE A 98 10.88 0.09 -0.85
CA ILE A 98 10.15 0.21 0.43
C ILE A 98 9.11 1.33 0.34
N SER A 99 9.46 2.46 -0.27
CA SER A 99 8.53 3.59 -0.42
C SER A 99 7.35 3.23 -1.32
N ARG A 100 7.60 2.51 -2.41
CA ARG A 100 6.57 2.01 -3.32
C ARG A 100 5.66 0.99 -2.62
N ILE A 101 6.20 0.02 -1.91
CA ILE A 101 5.40 -0.96 -1.15
C ILE A 101 4.52 -0.25 -0.11
N LYS A 102 5.07 0.72 0.63
CA LYS A 102 4.30 1.50 1.60
C LYS A 102 3.21 2.35 0.96
N ALA A 103 3.45 2.89 -0.23
CA ALA A 103 2.44 3.64 -0.98
C ALA A 103 1.31 2.71 -1.44
N GLU A 104 1.65 1.56 -2.03
CA GLU A 104 0.68 0.55 -2.48
C GLU A 104 -0.13 -0.05 -1.31
N GLU A 105 0.48 -0.25 -0.15
CA GLU A 105 -0.22 -0.70 1.05
C GLU A 105 -1.18 0.37 1.57
N GLN A 106 -0.74 1.64 1.62
CA GLN A 106 -1.60 2.74 2.04
C GLN A 106 -2.80 2.94 1.10
N THR A 107 -2.61 2.82 -0.21
CA THR A 107 -3.73 2.89 -1.17
C THR A 107 -4.69 1.73 -0.95
N ARG A 108 -4.19 0.49 -0.83
CA ARG A 108 -5.04 -0.68 -0.55
C ARG A 108 -5.83 -0.55 0.75
N VAL A 109 -5.19 -0.06 1.82
CA VAL A 109 -5.86 0.16 3.11
C VAL A 109 -6.90 1.28 3.00
N ALA A 110 -6.60 2.37 2.29
CA ALA A 110 -7.54 3.46 2.06
C ALA A 110 -8.75 3.01 1.23
N GLU A 111 -8.52 2.23 0.16
CA GLU A 111 -9.56 1.65 -0.68
C GLU A 111 -10.43 0.65 0.10
N ALA A 112 -9.81 -0.22 0.91
CA ALA A 112 -10.54 -1.15 1.76
C ALA A 112 -11.42 -0.42 2.80
N ARG A 113 -10.89 0.64 3.43
CA ARG A 113 -11.66 1.49 4.36
C ARG A 113 -12.80 2.20 3.66
N ALA A 114 -12.56 2.77 2.47
CA ALA A 114 -13.60 3.43 1.68
C ALA A 114 -14.68 2.44 1.23
N GLY A 115 -14.30 1.21 0.87
CA GLY A 115 -15.22 0.13 0.55
C GLY A 115 -16.11 -0.24 1.74
N ALA A 116 -15.50 -0.47 2.91
CA ALA A 116 -16.22 -0.78 4.14
C ALA A 116 -17.16 0.36 4.57
N GLU A 117 -16.73 1.62 4.47
CA GLU A 117 -17.59 2.77 4.83
C GLU A 117 -18.78 2.91 3.86
N ARG A 118 -18.57 2.66 2.56
CA ARG A 118 -19.66 2.65 1.57
C ARG A 118 -20.67 1.55 1.88
N GLU A 119 -20.20 0.34 2.18
CA GLU A 119 -21.08 -0.78 2.54
C GLU A 119 -21.88 -0.48 3.81
N GLN A 120 -21.23 0.07 4.83
CA GLN A 120 -21.90 0.50 6.06
C GLN A 120 -22.95 1.59 5.80
N ARG A 121 -22.66 2.58 4.95
CA ARG A 121 -23.64 3.61 4.55
C ARG A 121 -24.84 3.00 3.83
N VAL A 122 -24.61 2.08 2.88
CA VAL A 122 -25.70 1.40 2.16
C VAL A 122 -26.53 0.54 3.12
N ALA A 123 -25.89 -0.19 4.03
CA ALA A 123 -26.58 -0.97 5.04
C ALA A 123 -27.42 -0.08 5.98
N ALA A 124 -26.88 1.06 6.42
CA ALA A 124 -27.60 2.01 7.25
C ALA A 124 -28.81 2.63 6.53
N ILE A 125 -28.67 2.99 5.24
CA ILE A 125 -29.78 3.50 4.43
C ILE A 125 -30.88 2.44 4.29
N ARG A 126 -30.51 1.17 4.02
CA ARG A 126 -31.48 0.07 3.92
C ARG A 126 -32.20 -0.18 5.24
N ALA A 127 -31.47 -0.17 6.36
CA ALA A 127 -32.06 -0.33 7.68
C ALA A 127 -33.03 0.82 8.00
N ALA A 128 -32.64 2.07 7.70
CA ALA A 128 -33.51 3.23 7.89
C ALA A 128 -34.79 3.14 7.02
N ALA A 129 -34.66 2.74 5.76
CA ALA A 129 -35.80 2.55 4.86
C ALA A 129 -36.74 1.42 5.35
N ALA A 130 -36.19 0.30 5.81
CA ALA A 130 -36.98 -0.79 6.39
C ALA A 130 -37.73 -0.33 7.64
N SER A 131 -37.07 0.39 8.55
CA SER A 131 -37.73 0.94 9.74
C SER A 131 -38.84 1.93 9.40
N GLN A 132 -38.63 2.80 8.39
CA GLN A 132 -39.68 3.72 7.93
C GLN A 132 -40.87 2.97 7.34
N ALA A 133 -40.64 1.90 6.57
CA ALA A 133 -41.72 1.09 6.01
C ALA A 133 -42.57 0.43 7.12
N VAL A 134 -41.95 -0.07 8.20
CA VAL A 134 -42.69 -0.61 9.35
C VAL A 134 -43.55 0.45 10.02
N VAL A 135 -43.02 1.67 10.25
CA VAL A 135 -43.80 2.77 10.85
C VAL A 135 -45.01 3.15 9.99
N VAL A 136 -44.83 3.19 8.66
CA VAL A 136 -45.94 3.45 7.72
C VAL A 136 -46.98 2.33 7.79
N ALA A 137 -46.53 1.06 7.80
CA ALA A 137 -47.41 -0.09 7.93
C ALA A 137 -48.19 -0.08 9.26
N GLU A 138 -47.59 0.31 10.39
CA GLU A 138 -48.29 0.47 11.67
C GLU A 138 -49.37 1.56 11.62
N GLY A 139 -49.09 2.67 10.93
CA GLY A 139 -50.08 3.72 10.67
C GLY A 139 -51.26 3.18 9.86
N HIS A 140 -50.97 2.50 8.75
CA HIS A 140 -51.98 1.87 7.90
C HIS A 140 -52.80 0.80 8.66
N ARG A 141 -52.16 0.04 9.57
CA ARG A 141 -52.84 -0.95 10.42
C ARG A 141 -53.89 -0.29 11.31
N SER A 142 -53.54 0.86 11.90
CA SER A 142 -54.45 1.59 12.78
C SER A 142 -55.67 2.07 12.00
N THR A 143 -55.47 2.71 10.86
CA THR A 143 -56.56 3.16 9.98
C THR A 143 -57.42 1.99 9.47
N TYR A 144 -56.79 0.88 9.10
CA TYR A 144 -57.49 -0.32 8.68
C TYR A 144 -58.37 -0.90 9.80
N GLN A 145 -57.82 -1.02 11.01
CA GLN A 145 -58.54 -1.48 12.18
C GLN A 145 -59.74 -0.57 12.51
N GLU A 146 -59.60 0.74 12.40
CA GLU A 146 -60.71 1.69 12.58
C GLU A 146 -61.82 1.51 11.51
N GLY A 147 -61.44 1.27 10.25
CA GLY A 147 -62.38 1.00 9.15
C GLY A 147 -63.19 -0.27 9.40
N VAL A 148 -62.52 -1.37 9.74
CA VAL A 148 -63.15 -2.64 10.12
C VAL A 148 -64.03 -2.46 11.36
N GLY A 149 -63.54 -1.78 12.39
CA GLY A 149 -64.30 -1.48 13.60
C GLY A 149 -65.59 -0.71 13.29
N ARG A 150 -65.53 0.29 12.41
CA ARG A 150 -66.72 1.05 11.98
C ARG A 150 -67.74 0.17 11.25
N ALA A 151 -67.28 -0.74 10.38
CA ALA A 151 -68.16 -1.68 9.69
C ALA A 151 -68.88 -2.62 10.69
N ILE A 152 -68.15 -3.11 11.70
CA ILE A 152 -68.72 -3.97 12.76
C ILE A 152 -69.73 -3.19 13.59
N LYS A 153 -69.38 -1.99 14.05
CA LYS A 153 -70.28 -1.12 14.82
C LYS A 153 -71.57 -0.81 14.05
N SER A 154 -71.47 -0.54 12.75
CA SER A 154 -72.64 -0.27 11.90
C SER A 154 -73.59 -1.47 11.75
N ASN A 155 -73.09 -2.70 11.95
CA ASN A 155 -73.89 -3.93 11.88
C ASN A 155 -74.33 -4.44 13.26
N PHE A 156 -73.87 -3.80 14.33
CA PHE A 156 -74.23 -4.15 15.69
C PHE A 156 -75.69 -3.78 15.98
N THR A 157 -76.35 -4.58 16.81
CA THR A 157 -77.71 -4.29 17.28
C THR A 157 -77.80 -4.72 18.73
N LEU A 158 -78.08 -3.77 19.61
CA LEU A 158 -78.18 -4.02 21.04
C LEU A 158 -79.35 -4.97 21.35
N PRO A 159 -79.10 -6.13 21.99
CA PRO A 159 -80.18 -7.05 22.36
C PRO A 159 -81.08 -6.44 23.44
N PRO A 160 -82.40 -6.74 23.43
CA PRO A 160 -83.33 -6.24 24.45
C PRO A 160 -83.03 -6.76 25.86
N ASN A 161 -82.30 -7.88 25.97
CA ASN A 161 -81.93 -8.51 27.25
C ASN A 161 -80.68 -7.89 27.91
N VAL A 162 -80.05 -6.90 27.27
CA VAL A 162 -78.87 -6.21 27.80
C VAL A 162 -79.29 -4.85 28.34
N PRO A 163 -79.13 -4.58 29.65
CA PRO A 163 -79.49 -3.27 30.21
C PRO A 163 -78.59 -2.18 29.61
N LYS A 164 -79.19 -1.11 29.10
CA LYS A 164 -78.48 0.01 28.44
C LYS A 164 -77.46 0.73 29.32
N GLU A 165 -77.64 0.68 30.65
CA GLU A 165 -76.75 1.32 31.62
C GLU A 165 -75.58 0.42 32.05
N SER A 166 -75.52 -0.81 31.55
CA SER A 166 -74.42 -1.73 31.85
C SER A 166 -73.16 -1.26 31.14
N LYS A 167 -72.02 -1.24 31.83
CA LYS A 167 -70.68 -0.95 31.26
C LYS A 167 -69.99 -2.27 30.92
N LEU A 168 -70.52 -2.97 29.92
CA LEU A 168 -70.00 -4.25 29.45
C LEU A 168 -68.86 -4.00 28.48
N VAL A 169 -67.78 -4.77 28.63
CA VAL A 169 -66.61 -4.71 27.75
C VAL A 169 -66.27 -6.13 27.32
N THR A 170 -66.20 -6.36 26.01
CA THR A 170 -65.79 -7.65 25.45
C THR A 170 -64.61 -7.46 24.50
N LYS A 171 -63.66 -8.40 24.51
CA LYS A 171 -62.48 -8.36 23.63
C LYS A 171 -62.52 -9.51 22.66
N MET A 172 -62.37 -9.19 21.37
CA MET A 172 -62.39 -10.19 20.31
C MET A 172 -61.16 -10.05 19.44
N ARG A 173 -60.61 -11.21 19.06
CA ARG A 173 -59.59 -11.35 18.04
C ARG A 173 -60.25 -11.77 16.74
N VAL A 174 -60.01 -10.99 15.69
CA VAL A 174 -60.61 -11.17 14.37
C VAL A 174 -59.47 -11.37 13.37
N ARG A 175 -59.50 -12.48 12.63
CA ARG A 175 -58.53 -12.77 11.57
C ARG A 175 -59.19 -12.57 10.21
N VAL A 176 -58.56 -11.74 9.39
CA VAL A 176 -59.06 -11.37 8.07
C VAL A 176 -58.01 -11.75 7.03
N ASP A 177 -58.43 -12.39 5.95
CA ASP A 177 -57.53 -12.74 4.85
C ASP A 177 -57.19 -11.53 3.95
N LEU A 178 -56.40 -11.77 2.90
CA LEU A 178 -56.03 -10.74 1.93
C LEU A 178 -57.19 -10.26 1.04
N ALA A 179 -58.27 -11.03 0.91
CA ALA A 179 -59.47 -10.65 0.17
C ALA A 179 -60.46 -9.84 1.02
N GLY A 180 -60.25 -9.74 2.33
CA GLY A 180 -61.19 -9.14 3.27
C GLY A 180 -62.23 -10.14 3.80
N GLU A 181 -62.07 -11.43 3.54
CA GLU A 181 -62.91 -12.47 4.12
C GLU A 181 -62.51 -12.77 5.57
N LEU A 182 -63.53 -13.06 6.36
CA LEU A 182 -63.37 -13.40 7.76
C LEU A 182 -62.95 -14.87 7.89
N LEU A 183 -61.75 -15.11 8.41
CA LEU A 183 -61.23 -16.46 8.63
C LEU A 183 -61.61 -17.02 9.99
N ASP A 184 -61.44 -16.22 11.04
CA ASP A 184 -61.61 -16.67 12.42
C ASP A 184 -62.02 -15.51 13.33
N VAL A 185 -62.85 -15.83 14.32
CA VAL A 185 -63.30 -14.90 15.36
C VAL A 185 -63.22 -15.61 16.69
N VAL A 186 -62.36 -15.11 17.57
CA VAL A 186 -62.15 -15.68 18.90
C VAL A 186 -62.48 -14.64 19.95
N LEU A 187 -63.31 -15.05 20.92
CA LEU A 187 -63.57 -14.28 22.13
C LEU A 187 -62.36 -14.40 23.06
N GLU A 188 -61.63 -13.31 23.28
CA GLU A 188 -60.46 -13.30 24.17
C GLU A 188 -60.83 -12.95 25.61
N SER A 189 -61.84 -12.10 25.79
CA SER A 189 -62.34 -11.76 27.13
C SER A 189 -63.86 -11.55 27.07
N PRO A 190 -64.65 -12.40 27.74
CA PRO A 190 -66.10 -12.24 27.80
C PRO A 190 -66.49 -11.02 28.63
N SER A 191 -67.63 -10.41 28.31
CA SER A 191 -68.14 -9.25 29.06
C SER A 191 -68.83 -9.60 30.38
N GLY A 192 -69.06 -10.89 30.63
CA GLY A 192 -69.90 -11.37 31.73
C GLY A 192 -71.40 -11.41 31.36
N ASN A 193 -71.77 -11.03 30.14
CA ASN A 193 -73.11 -11.20 29.60
C ASN A 193 -73.07 -11.86 28.21
N GLN A 194 -73.46 -13.13 28.16
CA GLN A 194 -73.45 -13.92 26.93
C GLN A 194 -74.29 -13.31 25.81
N TYR A 195 -75.42 -12.65 26.11
CA TYR A 195 -76.25 -12.01 25.08
C TYR A 195 -75.52 -10.87 24.38
N PHE A 196 -74.67 -10.13 25.12
CA PHE A 196 -73.86 -9.06 24.57
C PHE A 196 -72.72 -9.64 23.73
N ASP A 197 -71.99 -10.63 24.25
CA ASP A 197 -70.89 -11.29 23.54
C ASP A 197 -71.39 -11.93 22.22
N ASP A 198 -72.51 -12.65 22.25
CA ASP A 198 -73.15 -13.25 21.06
C ASP A 198 -73.58 -12.17 20.04
N ALA A 199 -74.03 -11.00 20.51
CA ALA A 199 -74.44 -9.92 19.62
C ALA A 199 -73.25 -9.28 18.90
N VAL A 200 -72.13 -9.12 19.58
CA VAL A 200 -70.88 -8.65 18.97
C VAL A 200 -70.38 -9.68 17.96
N GLU A 201 -70.36 -10.97 18.30
CA GLU A 201 -69.95 -12.03 17.37
C GLU A 201 -70.82 -12.05 16.09
N ARG A 202 -72.14 -11.90 16.23
CA ARG A 202 -73.06 -11.77 15.09
C ARG A 202 -72.76 -10.53 14.25
N ALA A 203 -72.43 -9.40 14.86
CA ALA A 203 -72.09 -8.18 14.16
C ALA A 203 -70.81 -8.33 13.34
N VAL A 204 -69.79 -9.01 13.88
CA VAL A 204 -68.54 -9.32 13.16
C VAL A 204 -68.84 -10.19 11.94
N LYS A 205 -69.58 -11.30 12.13
CA LYS A 205 -69.94 -12.22 11.04
C LYS A 205 -70.73 -11.53 9.93
N LYS A 206 -71.69 -10.66 10.28
CA LYS A 206 -72.52 -9.89 9.35
C LYS A 206 -71.73 -8.84 8.56
N SER A 207 -70.57 -8.42 9.06
CA SER A 207 -69.74 -7.40 8.41
C SER A 207 -68.87 -7.95 7.27
N THR A 208 -68.95 -9.26 7.00
CA THR A 208 -68.23 -9.91 5.90
C THR A 208 -68.95 -9.66 4.56
N PRO A 209 -68.23 -9.36 3.45
CA PRO A 209 -66.79 -9.16 3.36
C PRO A 209 -66.34 -7.81 3.93
N LEU A 210 -65.24 -7.83 4.69
CA LEU A 210 -64.58 -6.64 5.19
C LEU A 210 -63.73 -6.00 4.08
N GLN A 211 -63.23 -4.79 4.34
CA GLN A 211 -62.27 -4.17 3.44
C GLN A 211 -61.00 -5.05 3.39
N PRO A 212 -60.39 -5.26 2.21
CA PRO A 212 -59.15 -6.00 2.13
C PRO A 212 -58.02 -5.24 2.87
N PRO A 213 -57.12 -5.94 3.56
CA PRO A 213 -55.98 -5.32 4.24
C PRO A 213 -55.03 -4.68 3.21
N PRO A 214 -54.42 -3.53 3.52
CA PRO A 214 -53.34 -2.96 2.73
C PRO A 214 -52.12 -3.90 2.62
N ASP A 215 -51.44 -3.91 1.46
CA ASP A 215 -50.30 -4.79 1.18
C ASP A 215 -49.15 -4.63 2.20
N ASP A 216 -48.92 -3.40 2.67
CA ASP A 216 -47.84 -3.06 3.60
C ASP A 216 -48.01 -3.72 4.98
N LEU A 217 -49.22 -4.20 5.31
CA LEU A 217 -49.45 -4.92 6.57
C LEU A 217 -48.70 -6.24 6.64
N SER A 218 -48.26 -6.78 5.50
CA SER A 218 -47.39 -7.95 5.43
C SER A 218 -46.03 -7.75 6.09
N LEU A 219 -45.62 -6.50 6.33
CA LEU A 219 -44.37 -6.14 7.00
C LEU A 219 -44.47 -6.25 8.53
N LEU A 220 -45.68 -6.42 9.09
CA LEU A 220 -45.93 -6.45 10.53
C LEU A 220 -46.00 -7.88 11.06
N ASP A 221 -45.60 -8.06 12.32
CA ASP A 221 -45.71 -9.35 13.04
C ASP A 221 -47.15 -9.87 13.15
N ALA A 222 -48.14 -8.97 13.08
CA ALA A 222 -49.56 -9.31 13.10
C ALA A 222 -50.04 -10.04 11.83
N PHE A 223 -49.20 -10.11 10.78
CA PHE A 223 -49.46 -10.85 9.56
C PHE A 223 -48.74 -12.19 9.58
N ASP A 224 -49.50 -13.29 9.52
CA ASP A 224 -48.96 -14.66 9.60
C ASP A 224 -48.57 -15.26 8.24
N GLY A 225 -48.51 -14.43 7.19
CA GLY A 225 -48.27 -14.85 5.81
C GLY A 225 -49.56 -15.03 4.99
N SER A 226 -50.71 -15.17 5.64
CA SER A 226 -52.01 -15.40 4.98
C SER A 226 -53.12 -14.45 5.45
N ALA A 227 -53.03 -13.96 6.69
CA ALA A 227 -54.07 -13.19 7.33
C ALA A 227 -53.50 -12.13 8.26
N VAL A 228 -54.25 -11.04 8.42
CA VAL A 228 -53.98 -10.01 9.43
C VAL A 228 -54.82 -10.32 10.67
N THR A 229 -54.17 -10.32 11.83
CA THR A 229 -54.85 -10.45 13.12
C THR A 229 -55.15 -9.06 13.71
N LEU A 230 -56.44 -8.80 13.95
CA LEU A 230 -56.93 -7.56 14.56
C LEU A 230 -57.52 -7.85 15.94
N TYR A 231 -57.34 -6.91 16.85
CA TYR A 231 -57.86 -6.99 18.21
C TYR A 231 -58.83 -5.83 18.43
N PHE A 232 -60.06 -6.17 18.81
CA PHE A 232 -61.12 -5.21 19.05
C PHE A 232 -61.57 -5.27 20.50
N GLU A 233 -61.76 -4.09 21.09
CA GLU A 233 -62.45 -3.93 22.37
C GLU A 233 -63.81 -3.28 22.07
N PHE A 234 -64.87 -3.95 22.47
CA PHE A 234 -66.24 -3.51 22.27
C PHE A 234 -66.85 -3.15 23.61
N ARG A 235 -67.26 -1.89 23.76
CA ARG A 235 -67.92 -1.38 24.96
C ARG A 235 -69.36 -1.08 24.67
N SER A 236 -70.27 -1.47 25.57
CA SER A 236 -71.70 -1.25 25.41
C SER A 236 -72.11 0.23 25.35
N ASP A 237 -71.29 1.14 25.90
CA ASP A 237 -71.53 2.59 25.82
C ASP A 237 -71.05 3.24 24.51
N GLU A 238 -70.23 2.55 23.71
CA GLU A 238 -69.63 3.05 22.46
C GLU A 238 -70.22 2.41 21.19
N LEU A 239 -71.31 1.63 21.34
CA LEU A 239 -71.92 0.74 20.35
C LEU A 239 -73.37 1.14 19.99
#